data_AF-X1SSB7-F1
#
_entry.id   AF-X1SSB7-F1
#
_cell.length_a   1.000
_cell.length_b   1.000
_cell.length_c   1.000
_cell.angle_alpha   90.00
_cell.angle_beta   90.00
_cell.angle_gamma   90.00
#
_symmetry.space_group_name_H-M   'P 1'
#
loop_
_entity.id
_entity.type
_entity.pdbx_description
1 polymer ?
#
loop_
_entity_poly.entity_id
_entity_poly.type
_entity_poly.pdbx_seq_one_letter_code
_entity_poly.pdbx_strand_id
1 'polypeptide(L)'
;DKSDLSGRHIIFGYLQIGKIIIEQNKDEIKKLDWVYSRTHPHPHLDVKLWTNKYRNGKLWRKANNILYIAKDTLSWNSDYAGWGVFKFDKKLILTETDILKNPPNKYGKQNRSYWKKSRFPYGMKISYHPNRSCWFGDDGKELPYFKTKSPGQEYVISENEEFKKYVRGLDFNYL
;
A
#
# COMPACT_ATOMS: atom_id res chain seq x y z
N ASP A 1 -13.48 -8.10 12.64
CA ASP A 1 -14.91 -8.40 12.86
C ASP A 1 -15.13 -9.88 12.61
N LYS A 2 -15.49 -10.64 13.65
CA LYS A 2 -15.69 -12.10 13.53
C LYS A 2 -16.99 -12.46 12.77
N SER A 3 -17.87 -11.49 12.55
CA SER A 3 -19.12 -11.67 11.79
C SER A 3 -18.94 -11.52 10.27
N ASP A 4 -17.77 -11.08 9.80
CA ASP A 4 -17.49 -10.85 8.38
C ASP A 4 -17.16 -12.14 7.61
N LEU A 5 -18.19 -12.94 7.31
CA LEU A 5 -18.04 -14.23 6.65
C LEU A 5 -17.70 -14.12 5.15
N SER A 6 -17.96 -12.97 4.52
CA SER A 6 -17.62 -12.71 3.10
C SER A 6 -16.17 -12.24 2.93
N GLY A 7 -15.57 -11.67 3.98
CA GLY A 7 -14.24 -11.09 4.01
C GLY A 7 -14.15 -9.79 3.21
N ARG A 8 -13.40 -8.82 3.73
CA ARG A 8 -13.20 -7.51 3.09
C ARG A 8 -11.74 -7.07 3.17
N HIS A 9 -11.33 -6.21 2.25
CA HIS A 9 -10.07 -5.49 2.34
C HIS A 9 -10.30 -4.19 3.11
N ILE A 10 -9.42 -3.92 4.07
CA ILE A 10 -9.44 -2.71 4.89
C ILE A 10 -8.06 -2.05 4.86
N ILE A 11 -8.00 -0.77 5.17
CA ILE A 11 -6.75 -0.12 5.56
C ILE A 11 -6.47 -0.56 7.01
N PHE A 12 -5.40 -1.33 7.19
CA PHE A 12 -5.00 -1.84 8.52
C PHE A 12 -4.14 -0.84 9.29
N GLY A 13 -3.21 -0.20 8.59
CA GLY A 13 -2.28 0.75 9.20
C GLY A 13 -1.79 1.77 8.19
N TYR A 14 -0.93 2.65 8.66
CA TYR A 14 -0.39 3.75 7.88
C TYR A 14 1.09 3.95 8.18
N LEU A 15 1.77 4.53 7.19
CA LEU A 15 3.14 5.02 7.29
C LEU A 15 3.23 6.27 6.43
N GLN A 16 3.34 7.44 7.05
CA GLN A 16 3.71 8.67 6.37
C GLN A 16 5.22 8.68 6.17
N ILE A 17 5.64 8.56 4.91
CA ILE A 17 7.04 8.48 4.53
C ILE A 17 7.74 9.81 4.84
N GLY A 18 8.79 9.75 5.67
CA GLY A 18 9.71 10.84 5.91
C GLY A 18 10.96 10.75 5.04
N LYS A 19 11.43 9.52 4.79
CA LYS A 19 12.63 9.26 3.99
C LYS A 19 12.49 7.97 3.17
N ILE A 20 12.99 8.02 1.95
CA ILE A 20 13.05 6.87 1.04
C ILE A 20 14.53 6.57 0.80
N ILE A 21 14.95 5.34 1.09
CA ILE A 21 16.31 4.87 0.78
C ILE A 21 16.20 3.75 -0.25
N ILE A 22 16.87 3.96 -1.39
CA ILE A 22 16.86 3.05 -2.54
C ILE A 22 18.20 2.35 -2.70
N GLU A 23 18.26 1.36 -3.60
CA GLU A 23 19.47 0.58 -3.90
C GLU A 23 20.71 1.43 -4.12
N GLN A 24 20.57 2.56 -4.79
CA GLN A 24 21.67 3.45 -5.14
C GLN A 24 22.32 4.12 -3.92
N ASN A 25 21.67 4.07 -2.75
CA ASN A 25 22.12 4.70 -1.51
C ASN A 25 22.65 3.67 -0.49
N LYS A 26 23.32 2.59 -0.92
CA LYS A 26 23.77 1.49 -0.02
C LYS A 26 24.58 2.00 1.18
N ASP A 27 25.40 3.02 0.99
CA ASP A 27 26.24 3.59 2.06
C ASP A 27 25.44 4.33 3.13
N GLU A 28 24.23 4.78 2.81
CA GLU A 28 23.32 5.36 3.78
C GLU A 28 22.68 4.30 4.68
N ILE A 29 22.37 3.12 4.12
CA ILE A 29 21.83 1.98 4.88
C ILE A 29 22.87 1.40 5.81
N LYS A 30 24.14 1.33 5.39
CA LYS A 30 25.25 0.85 6.24
C LYS A 30 25.41 1.66 7.54
N LYS A 31 24.92 2.91 7.57
CA LYS A 31 24.94 3.80 8.75
C LYS A 31 23.74 3.59 9.68
N LEU A 32 22.78 2.75 9.31
CA LEU A 32 21.58 2.47 10.09
C LEU A 32 21.78 1.19 10.90
N ASP A 33 22.39 1.30 12.08
CA ASP A 33 22.73 0.13 12.93
C ASP A 33 21.52 -0.76 13.26
N TRP A 34 20.34 -0.14 13.41
CA TRP A 34 19.10 -0.85 13.70
C TRP A 34 18.65 -1.80 12.57
N VAL A 35 19.00 -1.52 11.31
CA VAL A 35 18.64 -2.37 10.16
C VAL A 35 19.28 -3.76 10.26
N TYR A 36 20.46 -3.82 10.87
CA TYR A 36 21.24 -5.04 11.08
C TYR A 36 21.07 -5.61 12.49
N SER A 37 20.20 -5.01 13.32
CA SER A 37 19.96 -5.46 14.68
C SER A 37 19.36 -6.86 14.70
N ARG A 38 19.80 -7.67 15.68
CA ARG A 38 19.20 -8.99 15.94
C ARG A 38 17.75 -8.90 16.44
N THR A 39 17.34 -7.77 17.01
CA THR A 39 16.01 -7.56 17.58
C THR A 39 14.96 -7.12 16.56
N HIS A 40 15.40 -6.61 15.41
CA HIS A 40 14.56 -6.22 14.28
C HIS A 40 15.33 -6.44 12.97
N PRO A 41 15.61 -7.70 12.61
CA PRO A 41 16.37 -7.97 11.41
C PRO A 41 15.52 -7.59 10.20
N HIS A 42 16.07 -6.75 9.33
CA HIS A 42 15.50 -6.50 8.01
C HIS A 42 16.29 -7.27 6.96
N PRO A 43 16.08 -8.60 6.83
CA PRO A 43 16.91 -9.46 5.97
C PRO A 43 16.86 -9.02 4.49
N HIS A 44 15.78 -8.37 4.07
CA HIS A 44 15.64 -7.81 2.72
C HIS A 44 16.52 -6.57 2.46
N LEU A 45 17.10 -5.98 3.49
CA LEU A 45 18.00 -4.83 3.45
C LEU A 45 19.47 -5.22 3.62
N ASP A 46 19.78 -6.52 3.71
CA ASP A 46 21.16 -6.97 3.65
C ASP A 46 21.75 -6.56 2.29
N VAL A 47 22.67 -5.59 2.33
CA VAL A 47 23.34 -5.04 1.15
C VAL A 47 24.09 -6.10 0.34
N LYS A 48 24.44 -7.24 0.94
CA LYS A 48 25.00 -8.40 0.21
C LYS A 48 23.97 -9.08 -0.68
N LEU A 49 22.69 -9.04 -0.30
CA LEU A 49 21.57 -9.57 -1.08
C LEU A 49 21.07 -8.58 -2.15
N TRP A 50 21.58 -7.34 -2.17
CA TRP A 50 21.29 -6.31 -3.16
C TRP A 50 22.20 -6.48 -4.36
N THR A 51 22.17 -7.68 -4.95
CA THR A 51 22.92 -8.01 -6.16
C THR A 51 21.94 -8.33 -7.27
N ASN A 52 22.20 -7.74 -8.43
CA ASN A 52 21.55 -8.15 -9.66
C ASN A 52 21.84 -9.64 -9.90
N LYS A 53 20.80 -10.46 -10.02
CA LYS A 53 20.97 -11.87 -10.35
C LYS A 53 20.99 -12.02 -11.85
N TYR A 54 22.04 -12.66 -12.36
CA TYR A 54 22.19 -12.99 -13.77
C TYR A 54 21.97 -14.49 -13.97
N ARG A 55 21.30 -14.85 -15.06
CA ARG A 55 21.13 -16.23 -15.51
C ARG A 55 21.50 -16.29 -16.99
N ASN A 56 22.45 -17.15 -17.36
CA ASN A 56 22.96 -17.28 -18.73
C ASN A 56 23.43 -15.94 -19.33
N GLY A 57 24.20 -15.16 -18.58
CA GLY A 57 24.70 -13.85 -19.01
C GLY A 57 23.65 -12.74 -19.13
N LYS A 58 22.36 -13.03 -18.85
CA LYS A 58 21.27 -12.04 -18.89
C LYS A 58 20.83 -11.66 -17.49
N LEU A 59 20.53 -10.37 -17.29
CA LEU A 59 19.94 -9.89 -16.04
C LEU A 59 18.58 -10.57 -15.83
N TRP A 60 18.50 -11.45 -14.84
CA TRP A 60 17.31 -12.23 -14.53
C TRP A 60 16.45 -11.55 -13.46
N ARG A 61 17.08 -10.88 -12.49
CA ARG A 61 16.38 -10.12 -11.47
C ARG A 61 17.21 -8.90 -11.06
N LYS A 62 16.67 -7.72 -11.31
CA LYS A 62 17.21 -6.47 -10.78
C LYS A 62 16.89 -6.39 -9.29
N ALA A 63 17.84 -5.94 -8.48
CA ALA A 63 17.52 -5.54 -7.12
C ALA A 63 16.59 -4.30 -7.18
N ASN A 64 15.52 -4.33 -6.38
CA ASN A 64 14.52 -3.26 -6.32
C ASN A 64 14.00 -3.11 -4.90
N ASN A 65 14.91 -3.24 -3.94
CA ASN A 65 14.60 -3.09 -2.53
C ASN A 65 14.54 -1.60 -2.21
N ILE A 66 13.48 -1.20 -1.52
CA ILE A 66 13.24 0.18 -1.11
C ILE A 66 12.94 0.14 0.39
N LEU A 67 13.64 0.98 1.15
CA LEU A 67 13.37 1.20 2.55
C LEU A 67 12.57 2.51 2.70
N TYR A 68 11.37 2.40 3.23
CA TYR A 68 10.55 3.53 3.63
C TYR A 68 10.72 3.75 5.13
N ILE A 69 11.20 4.92 5.51
CA ILE A 69 11.32 5.33 6.92
C ILE A 69 10.18 6.30 7.20
N ALA A 70 9.40 6.00 8.23
CA ALA A 70 8.31 6.84 8.69
C ALA A 70 8.83 8.21 9.18
N LYS A 71 7.98 9.23 9.13
CA LYS A 71 8.20 10.43 9.95
C LYS A 71 8.03 10.08 11.42
N ASP A 72 8.68 10.86 12.30
CA ASP A 72 8.49 10.74 13.74
C ASP A 72 7.02 11.01 14.10
N THR A 73 6.42 12.06 13.52
CA THR A 73 5.00 12.41 13.71
C THR A 73 4.29 12.68 12.39
N LEU A 74 2.95 12.63 12.40
CA LEU A 74 2.15 13.02 11.24
C LEU A 74 2.31 14.52 10.96
N SER A 75 2.45 14.88 9.69
CA SER A 75 2.68 16.28 9.27
C SER A 75 1.49 17.21 9.52
N TRP A 76 0.33 16.66 9.87
CA TRP A 76 -0.89 17.41 10.15
C TRP A 76 -1.39 17.25 11.58
N ASN A 77 -0.77 16.37 12.37
CA ASN A 77 -1.09 16.21 13.79
C ASN A 77 0.12 15.59 14.51
N SER A 78 0.84 16.39 15.28
CA SER A 78 2.05 15.97 15.99
C SER A 78 1.79 15.00 17.15
N ASP A 79 0.54 14.85 17.59
CA ASP A 79 0.17 13.96 18.70
C ASP A 79 0.23 12.49 18.29
N TYR A 80 0.25 12.22 16.98
CA TYR A 80 0.34 10.87 16.43
C TYR A 80 1.70 10.66 15.75
N ALA A 81 2.27 9.49 16.00
CA ALA A 81 3.44 9.03 15.27
C ALA A 81 3.15 8.94 13.77
N GLY A 82 4.19 9.14 12.94
CA GLY A 82 4.08 9.06 11.49
C GLY A 82 3.79 7.65 10.96
N TRP A 83 3.59 6.67 11.83
CA TRP A 83 3.18 5.31 11.52
C TRP A 83 2.22 4.79 12.60
N GLY A 84 1.47 3.74 12.27
CA GLY A 84 0.58 3.11 13.23
C GLY A 84 -0.39 2.12 12.61
N VAL A 85 -1.18 1.50 13.47
CA VAL A 85 -2.32 0.67 13.10
C VAL A 85 -3.59 1.40 13.46
N PHE A 86 -4.62 1.28 12.62
CA PHE A 86 -5.92 1.87 12.89
C PHE A 86 -6.76 0.95 13.76
N LYS A 87 -7.53 1.52 14.68
CA LYS A 87 -8.72 0.84 15.21
C LYS A 87 -9.71 0.61 14.08
N PHE A 88 -10.35 -0.55 14.08
CA PHE A 88 -11.31 -0.87 13.02
C PHE A 88 -12.47 0.14 13.01
N ASP A 89 -12.67 0.77 11.86
CA ASP A 89 -13.78 1.66 11.55
C ASP A 89 -14.31 1.35 10.14
N LYS A 90 -15.62 1.50 9.90
CA LYS A 90 -16.24 1.25 8.59
C LYS A 90 -15.66 2.12 7.47
N LYS A 91 -15.14 3.30 7.78
CA LYS A 91 -14.47 4.21 6.84
C LYS A 91 -13.22 3.59 6.22
N LEU A 92 -12.54 2.68 6.94
CA LEU A 92 -11.33 1.98 6.50
C LEU A 92 -11.63 0.87 5.48
N ILE A 93 -12.89 0.49 5.28
CA ILE A 93 -13.28 -0.55 4.33
C ILE A 93 -13.02 -0.05 2.91
N LEU A 94 -12.09 -0.73 2.23
CA LEU A 94 -11.72 -0.47 0.85
C LEU A 94 -12.63 -1.20 -0.12
N THR A 95 -13.01 -2.45 0.18
CA THR A 95 -13.88 -3.24 -0.69
C THR A 95 -15.15 -2.47 -1.04
N GLU A 96 -15.45 -2.40 -2.33
CA GLU A 96 -16.70 -1.85 -2.85
C GLU A 96 -17.82 -2.85 -2.54
N THR A 97 -18.81 -2.40 -1.77
CA THR A 97 -19.92 -3.25 -1.29
C THR A 97 -21.21 -3.00 -2.05
N ASP A 98 -21.29 -1.91 -2.82
CA ASP A 98 -22.43 -1.62 -3.70
C ASP A 98 -22.53 -2.70 -4.79
N ILE A 99 -23.63 -3.45 -4.80
CA ILE A 99 -23.88 -4.59 -5.70
C ILE A 99 -23.90 -4.17 -7.18
N LEU A 100 -24.28 -2.93 -7.48
CA LEU A 100 -24.30 -2.42 -8.85
C LEU A 100 -22.88 -2.15 -9.35
N LYS A 101 -21.94 -1.87 -8.43
CA LYS A 101 -20.54 -1.59 -8.74
C LYS A 101 -19.67 -2.84 -8.63
N ASN A 102 -19.93 -3.69 -7.64
CA ASN A 102 -19.23 -4.96 -7.40
C ASN A 102 -20.26 -6.11 -7.37
N PRO A 103 -20.76 -6.52 -8.53
CA PRO A 103 -21.72 -7.63 -8.60
C PRO A 103 -21.06 -8.93 -8.11
N PRO A 104 -21.83 -9.79 -7.41
CA PRO A 104 -21.35 -11.10 -7.00
C PRO A 104 -20.90 -11.92 -8.21
N ASN A 105 -19.84 -12.70 -8.03
CA ASN A 105 -19.43 -13.68 -9.02
C ASN A 105 -20.43 -14.85 -9.10
N LYS A 106 -20.17 -15.82 -9.99
CA LYS A 106 -21.01 -17.02 -10.19
C LYS A 106 -21.27 -17.87 -8.93
N TYR A 107 -20.55 -17.61 -7.83
CA TYR A 107 -20.74 -18.27 -6.53
C TYR A 107 -21.42 -17.38 -5.49
N GLY A 108 -22.01 -16.25 -5.90
CA GLY A 108 -22.69 -15.32 -4.99
C GLY A 108 -21.75 -14.49 -4.11
N LYS A 109 -20.44 -14.44 -4.40
CA LYS A 109 -19.45 -13.68 -3.59
C LYS A 109 -18.99 -12.41 -4.29
N GLN A 110 -18.95 -11.30 -3.55
CA GLN A 110 -18.36 -10.04 -4.04
C GLN A 110 -16.84 -10.15 -4.21
N ASN A 111 -16.28 -9.40 -5.17
CA ASN A 111 -14.84 -9.37 -5.40
C ASN A 111 -14.16 -8.44 -4.40
N ARG A 112 -13.38 -9.02 -3.49
CA ARG A 112 -12.65 -8.26 -2.44
C ARG A 112 -11.60 -7.30 -3.01
N SER A 113 -11.12 -7.60 -4.22
CA SER A 113 -10.16 -6.81 -4.98
C SER A 113 -10.76 -5.59 -5.70
N TYR A 114 -12.08 -5.40 -5.63
CA TYR A 114 -12.72 -4.20 -6.17
C TYR A 114 -12.87 -3.20 -5.04
N TRP A 115 -12.15 -2.10 -5.13
CA TRP A 115 -12.09 -1.07 -4.11
C TRP A 115 -12.91 0.14 -4.50
N LYS A 116 -13.39 0.87 -3.49
CA LYS A 116 -14.13 2.12 -3.66
C LYS A 116 -13.29 3.12 -4.46
N LYS A 117 -13.76 3.46 -5.66
CA LYS A 117 -13.08 4.39 -6.56
C LYS A 117 -12.91 5.79 -5.96
N SER A 118 -13.87 6.22 -5.13
CA SER A 118 -13.79 7.50 -4.41
C SER A 118 -12.58 7.63 -3.47
N ARG A 119 -11.92 6.52 -3.13
CA ARG A 119 -10.68 6.52 -2.35
C ARG A 119 -9.43 6.58 -3.23
N PHE A 120 -9.55 6.22 -4.50
CA PHE A 120 -8.44 6.07 -5.45
C PHE A 120 -8.84 6.63 -6.82
N PRO A 121 -9.04 7.96 -6.93
CA PRO A 121 -9.40 8.62 -8.18
C PRO A 121 -8.37 8.35 -9.28
N TYR A 122 -8.81 8.50 -10.53
CA TYR A 122 -7.94 8.34 -11.68
C TYR A 122 -6.72 9.27 -11.62
N GLY A 123 -5.57 8.77 -12.08
CA GLY A 123 -4.31 9.51 -12.10
C GLY A 123 -3.54 9.50 -10.78
N MET A 124 -4.11 8.93 -9.70
CA MET A 124 -3.37 8.71 -8.47
C MET A 124 -2.22 7.73 -8.70
N LYS A 125 -1.00 8.13 -8.34
CA LYS A 125 0.19 7.28 -8.44
C LYS A 125 0.26 6.35 -7.22
N ILE A 126 -0.07 5.09 -7.44
CA ILE A 126 -0.08 4.04 -6.42
C ILE A 126 0.91 2.93 -6.85
N SER A 127 1.74 2.46 -5.92
CA SER A 127 2.65 1.35 -6.20
C SER A 127 1.90 0.13 -6.75
N TYR A 128 2.54 -0.57 -7.69
CA TYR A 128 1.96 -1.73 -8.39
C TYR A 128 0.73 -1.45 -9.27
N HIS A 129 0.26 -0.20 -9.36
CA HIS A 129 -0.88 0.22 -10.20
C HIS A 129 -0.51 1.38 -11.14
N PRO A 130 0.52 1.24 -12.00
CA PRO A 130 0.89 2.29 -12.95
C PRO A 130 -0.04 2.34 -14.18
N ASN A 131 -1.01 1.42 -14.29
CA ASN A 131 -1.66 1.08 -15.55
C ASN A 131 -3.16 1.43 -15.58
N ARG A 132 -3.59 1.91 -16.75
CA ARG A 132 -4.97 2.30 -17.08
C ARG A 132 -6.01 1.23 -16.70
N SER A 133 -5.68 -0.06 -16.80
CA SER A 133 -6.61 -1.16 -16.55
C SER A 133 -7.10 -1.29 -15.10
N CYS A 134 -6.51 -0.55 -14.14
CA CYS A 134 -7.03 -0.44 -12.79
C CYS A 134 -8.25 0.49 -12.68
N TRP A 135 -8.43 1.37 -13.67
CA TRP A 135 -9.49 2.38 -13.73
C TRP A 135 -10.41 2.21 -14.93
N PHE A 136 -10.01 1.49 -15.97
CA PHE A 136 -10.79 1.33 -17.20
C PHE A 136 -10.90 -0.15 -17.60
N GLY A 137 -12.05 -0.51 -18.18
CA GLY A 137 -12.26 -1.79 -18.83
C GLY A 137 -11.58 -1.88 -20.20
N ASP A 138 -11.63 -3.07 -20.80
CA ASP A 138 -11.08 -3.32 -22.14
C ASP A 138 -11.83 -2.54 -23.23
N ASP A 139 -13.10 -2.20 -22.97
CA ASP A 139 -13.93 -1.31 -23.80
C ASP A 139 -13.56 0.18 -23.68
N GLY A 140 -12.56 0.50 -22.84
CA GLY A 140 -12.08 1.84 -22.60
C GLY A 140 -12.99 2.69 -21.71
N LYS A 141 -14.08 2.14 -21.18
CA LYS A 141 -14.95 2.85 -20.22
C LYS A 141 -14.38 2.78 -18.82
N GLU A 142 -14.62 3.82 -18.04
CA GLU A 142 -14.15 3.89 -16.67
C GLU A 142 -14.92 2.89 -15.79
N LEU A 143 -14.20 2.15 -14.97
CA LEU A 143 -14.77 1.22 -14.02
C LEU A 143 -15.45 1.99 -12.88
N PRO A 144 -16.51 1.42 -12.27
CA PRO A 144 -17.13 1.99 -11.09
C PRO A 144 -16.33 1.74 -9.80
N TYR A 145 -15.26 0.95 -9.88
CA TYR A 145 -14.35 0.59 -8.79
C TYR A 145 -12.89 0.75 -9.22
N PHE A 146 -12.00 0.82 -8.23
CA PHE A 146 -10.56 0.65 -8.43
C PHE A 146 -10.19 -0.81 -8.28
N LYS A 147 -9.60 -1.43 -9.31
CA LYS A 147 -9.23 -2.86 -9.26
C LYS A 147 -7.83 -3.03 -8.69
N THR A 148 -7.73 -3.61 -7.49
CA THR A 148 -6.42 -3.96 -6.91
C THR A 148 -5.82 -5.21 -7.57
N LYS A 149 -4.49 -5.21 -7.69
CA LYS A 149 -3.68 -6.31 -8.23
C LYS A 149 -3.71 -7.58 -7.37
N SER A 150 -3.72 -7.45 -6.05
CA SER A 150 -3.73 -8.61 -5.13
C SER A 150 -4.08 -8.24 -3.68
N PRO A 151 -4.60 -9.19 -2.87
CA PRO A 151 -4.83 -8.99 -1.44
C PRO A 151 -3.53 -8.83 -0.63
N GLY A 152 -3.61 -8.15 0.51
CA GLY A 152 -2.57 -8.17 1.55
C GLY A 152 -1.26 -7.45 1.22
N GLN A 153 -1.29 -6.42 0.36
CA GLN A 153 -0.08 -5.68 -0.01
C GLN A 153 -0.02 -4.30 0.66
N GLU A 154 1.21 -3.84 0.88
CA GLU A 154 1.51 -2.44 1.17
C GLU A 154 1.45 -1.62 -0.12
N TYR A 155 0.72 -0.50 -0.07
CA TYR A 155 0.62 0.43 -1.18
C TYR A 155 1.27 1.76 -0.81
N VAL A 156 2.18 2.21 -1.68
CA VAL A 156 2.81 3.52 -1.58
C VAL A 156 2.05 4.45 -2.51
N ILE A 157 1.44 5.46 -1.93
CA ILE A 157 0.61 6.43 -2.64
C ILE A 157 1.39 7.74 -2.66
N SER A 158 1.61 8.29 -3.86
CA SER A 158 2.21 9.62 -3.98
C SER A 158 1.30 10.68 -3.39
N GLU A 159 1.88 11.84 -3.08
CA GLU A 159 1.14 12.96 -2.52
C GLU A 159 -0.09 13.33 -3.37
N ASN A 160 -1.26 13.35 -2.72
CA ASN A 160 -2.53 13.68 -3.36
C ASN A 160 -3.46 14.33 -2.33
N GLU A 161 -3.99 15.51 -2.66
CA GLU A 161 -4.78 16.32 -1.72
C GLU A 161 -6.14 15.68 -1.35
N GLU A 162 -6.81 15.01 -2.28
CA GLU A 162 -8.07 14.33 -2.00
C GLU A 162 -7.86 13.16 -1.05
N PHE A 163 -6.80 12.38 -1.28
CA PHE A 163 -6.42 11.29 -0.40
C PHE A 163 -6.02 11.79 0.98
N LYS A 164 -5.25 12.89 1.08
CA LYS A 164 -4.91 13.51 2.36
C LYS A 164 -6.16 13.93 3.14
N LYS A 165 -7.13 14.58 2.48
CA LYS A 165 -8.41 14.97 3.12
C LYS A 165 -9.13 13.74 3.67
N TYR A 166 -9.20 12.67 2.89
CA TYR A 166 -9.77 11.41 3.36
C TYR A 166 -9.03 10.85 4.59
N VAL A 167 -7.71 10.71 4.49
CA VAL A 167 -6.87 10.13 5.55
C VAL A 167 -6.97 10.94 6.84
N ARG A 168 -7.00 12.27 6.77
CA ARG A 168 -7.21 13.15 7.94
C ARG A 168 -8.56 12.97 8.63
N GLY A 169 -9.57 12.46 7.92
CA GLY A 169 -10.89 12.14 8.48
C GLY A 169 -11.00 10.74 9.09
N LEU A 170 -9.90 9.97 9.11
CA LEU A 170 -9.79 8.69 9.81
C LEU A 170 -9.42 8.92 11.27
N ASP A 171 -9.79 7.96 12.12
CA ASP A 171 -9.41 7.96 13.53
C ASP A 171 -8.04 7.28 13.70
N PHE A 172 -7.06 8.01 14.24
CA PHE A 172 -5.68 7.57 14.44
C PHE A 172 -5.42 6.98 15.84
N ASN A 173 -6.47 6.79 16.65
CA ASN A 173 -6.35 6.15 17.96
C ASN A 173 -5.70 4.76 17.85
N TYR A 174 -4.56 4.58 18.52
CA TYR A 174 -3.83 3.31 18.57
C TYR A 174 -4.61 2.23 19.32
N LEU A 175 -4.51 0.98 18.84
CA LEU A 175 -4.97 -0.22 19.55
C LEU A 175 -4.22 -0.41 20.87
#